data_AF-A0A519H3A6-F1
#
_entry.id   AF-A0A519H3A6-F1
#
_cell.length_a   1.000
_cell.length_b   1.000
_cell.length_c   1.000
_cell.angle_alpha   90.00
_cell.angle_beta   90.00
_cell.angle_gamma   90.00
#
_symmetry.space_group_name_H-M   'P 1'
#
loop_
_entity.id
_entity.type
_entity.pdbx_description
1 polymer ?
#
loop_
_entity_poly.entity_id
_entity_poly.type
_entity_poly.pdbx_seq_one_letter_code
_entity_poly.pdbx_strand_id
1 'polypeptide(L)'
;VWAHATAMDLCARALLVAEKMIEDGALQRHVQTRYQGWDSPRGRAILNGERSLDALAREVEAEGTDPQPRSAQQERLEHLVNSYL
;
A
#
# COMPACT_ATOMS: atom_id res chain seq x y z
N VAL A 1 19.92 10.23 33.05
CA VAL A 1 20.60 9.07 32.40
C VAL A 1 19.61 7.97 32.03
N TRP A 2 18.88 7.38 32.99
CA TRP A 2 17.89 6.32 32.75
C TRP A 2 16.88 6.58 31.62
N ALA A 3 16.26 7.77 31.58
CA ALA A 3 15.27 8.08 30.54
C ALA A 3 15.83 8.01 29.11
N HIS A 4 17.09 8.42 28.90
CA HIS A 4 17.71 8.37 27.57
C HIS A 4 18.13 6.94 27.22
N ALA A 5 18.68 6.19 28.18
CA ALA A 5 19.02 4.79 27.97
C ALA A 5 17.78 3.96 27.59
N THR A 6 16.68 4.10 28.32
CA THR A 6 15.43 3.38 28.01
C THR A 6 14.83 3.81 26.67
N ALA A 7 14.92 5.09 26.30
CA ALA A 7 14.48 5.54 24.98
C ALA A 7 15.35 4.94 23.85
N MET A 8 16.66 4.84 24.06
CA MET A 8 17.57 4.20 23.10
C MET A 8 17.24 2.72 22.92
N ASP A 9 16.98 1.99 24.01
CA ASP A 9 16.59 0.57 23.94
C ASP A 9 15.25 0.37 23.22
N LEU A 10 14.28 1.27 23.47
CA LEU A 10 13.00 1.27 22.75
C LEU A 10 13.20 1.48 21.24
N CYS A 11 14.01 2.47 20.86
CA CYS A 11 14.33 2.73 19.45
C CYS A 11 15.07 1.55 18.81
N ALA A 12 16.01 0.93 19.52
CA ALA A 12 16.74 -0.24 19.03
C ALA A 12 15.79 -1.42 18.77
N ARG A 13 14.87 -1.70 19.68
CA ARG A 13 13.86 -2.75 19.46
C ARG A 13 12.92 -2.40 18.30
N ALA A 14 12.45 -1.17 18.21
CA ALA A 14 11.60 -0.72 17.11
C ALA A 14 12.30 -0.87 15.76
N LEU A 15 13.60 -0.60 15.69
CA LEU A 15 14.41 -0.78 14.48
C LEU A 15 14.46 -2.25 14.04
N LEU A 16 14.73 -3.18 14.96
CA LEU A 16 14.78 -4.62 14.65
C LEU A 16 13.42 -5.17 14.20
N VAL A 17 12.33 -4.71 14.83
CA VAL A 17 10.97 -5.07 14.41
C VAL A 17 10.68 -4.53 13.00
N ALA A 18 11.03 -3.27 12.73
CA ALA A 18 10.82 -2.65 11.43
C ALA A 18 11.63 -3.33 10.32
N GLU A 19 12.89 -3.70 10.60
CA GLU A 19 13.72 -4.51 9.69
C GLU A 19 12.99 -5.81 9.32
N LYS A 20 12.58 -6.61 10.32
CA LYS A 20 11.88 -7.87 10.10
C LYS A 20 10.60 -7.70 9.27
N MET A 21 9.84 -6.63 9.52
CA MET A 21 8.63 -6.32 8.75
C MET A 21 8.94 -5.99 7.28
N ILE A 22 10.02 -5.26 7.02
CA ILE A 22 10.47 -4.91 5.67
C ILE A 22 10.97 -6.15 4.93
N GLU A 23 11.79 -6.98 5.59
CA GLU A 23 12.33 -8.22 5.01
C GLU A 23 11.23 -9.24 4.69
N ASP A 24 10.27 -9.43 5.60
CA ASP A 24 9.10 -10.26 5.31
C ASP A 24 8.27 -9.65 4.17
N GLY A 25 8.13 -8.32 4.10
CA GLY A 25 7.48 -7.63 3.00
C GLY A 25 5.97 -7.81 2.93
N ALA A 26 5.33 -8.35 3.99
CA ALA A 26 3.91 -8.64 4.02
C ALA A 26 3.03 -7.39 3.80
N LEU A 27 3.40 -6.26 4.40
CA LEU A 27 2.73 -4.97 4.17
C LEU A 27 2.93 -4.47 2.73
N GLN A 28 4.16 -4.58 2.20
CA GLN A 28 4.47 -4.16 0.83
C GLN A 28 3.66 -4.96 -0.20
N ARG A 29 3.56 -6.29 -0.02
CA ARG A 29 2.73 -7.16 -0.87
C ARG A 29 1.26 -6.75 -0.86
N HIS A 30 0.72 -6.34 0.29
CA HIS A 30 -0.66 -5.86 0.37
C HIS A 30 -0.85 -4.58 -0.47
N VAL A 31 0.07 -3.62 -0.36
CA VAL A 31 0.03 -2.37 -1.14
C VAL A 31 0.14 -2.67 -2.64
N GLN A 32 1.11 -3.51 -3.05
CA GLN A 32 1.29 -3.92 -4.45
C GLN A 32 0.02 -4.59 -4.99
N THR A 33 -0.55 -5.54 -4.26
CA THR A 33 -1.78 -6.23 -4.65
C THR A 33 -2.97 -5.27 -4.79
N ARG A 34 -3.07 -4.27 -3.90
CA ARG A 34 -4.14 -3.27 -3.94
C ARG A 34 -4.05 -2.40 -5.20
N TYR A 35 -2.84 -2.01 -5.60
CA TYR A 35 -2.60 -1.08 -6.69
C TYR A 35 -2.18 -1.73 -8.02
N GLN A 36 -2.11 -3.06 -8.11
CA GLN A 36 -1.68 -3.81 -9.30
C GLN A 36 -2.41 -3.44 -10.60
N GLY A 37 -3.63 -2.88 -10.52
CA GLY A 37 -4.37 -2.41 -11.70
C GLY A 37 -3.66 -1.28 -12.46
N TRP A 38 -2.83 -0.50 -11.76
CA TRP A 38 -2.05 0.58 -12.35
C TRP A 38 -0.85 0.09 -13.17
N ASP A 39 -0.35 -1.12 -12.90
CA ASP A 39 0.72 -1.75 -13.68
C ASP A 39 0.21 -2.35 -15.01
N SER A 40 -1.12 -2.40 -15.20
CA SER A 40 -1.72 -2.85 -16.46
C SER A 40 -1.40 -1.90 -17.62
N PRO A 41 -1.46 -2.35 -18.89
CA PRO A 41 -1.29 -1.47 -20.04
C PRO A 41 -2.21 -0.25 -20.00
N ARG A 42 -3.48 -0.42 -19.60
CA ARG A 42 -4.45 0.68 -19.43
C ARG A 42 -4.02 1.64 -18.31
N GLY A 43 -3.68 1.11 -17.15
CA GLY A 43 -3.23 1.91 -16.00
C GLY A 43 -1.97 2.74 -16.32
N ARG A 44 -0.98 2.13 -16.97
CA ARG A 44 0.25 2.80 -17.39
C ARG A 44 0.01 3.88 -18.43
N ALA A 45 -0.84 3.65 -19.43
CA ALA A 45 -1.20 4.67 -20.42
C ALA A 45 -1.86 5.89 -19.77
N ILE A 46 -2.69 5.69 -18.74
CA ILE A 46 -3.26 6.78 -17.95
C ILE A 46 -2.17 7.52 -17.17
N LEU A 47 -1.32 6.80 -16.44
CA LEU A 47 -0.25 7.39 -15.61
C LEU A 47 0.79 8.17 -16.43
N ASN A 48 1.08 7.70 -17.64
CA ASN A 48 2.00 8.35 -18.57
C ASN A 48 1.40 9.56 -19.29
N GLY A 49 0.11 9.85 -19.09
CA GLY A 49 -0.59 10.95 -19.77
C GLY A 49 -0.88 10.66 -21.26
N GLU A 50 -0.83 9.40 -21.68
CA GLU A 50 -1.13 8.98 -23.06
C GLU A 50 -2.64 8.98 -23.34
N ARG A 51 -3.47 9.19 -22.31
CA ARG A 51 -4.93 9.29 -22.39
C ARG A 51 -5.41 10.65 -21.88
N SER A 52 -6.21 11.33 -22.69
CA SER A 52 -6.88 12.56 -22.28
C SER A 52 -8.10 12.25 -21.40
N LEU A 53 -8.53 13.23 -20.61
CA LEU A 53 -9.75 13.11 -19.79
C LEU A 53 -11.00 12.87 -20.65
N ASP A 54 -11.07 13.46 -21.86
CA ASP A 54 -12.18 13.25 -22.80
C ASP A 54 -12.23 11.79 -23.27
N ALA A 55 -11.08 11.22 -23.67
CA ALA A 55 -11.02 9.82 -24.09
C ALA A 55 -11.45 8.86 -22.96
N LEU A 56 -11.00 9.11 -21.73
CA LEU A 56 -11.37 8.31 -20.56
C LEU A 56 -12.86 8.41 -20.21
N ALA A 57 -13.45 9.60 -20.33
CA ALA A 57 -14.89 9.78 -20.09
C ALA A 57 -15.73 8.96 -21.08
N ARG A 58 -15.41 9.03 -22.38
CA ARG A 58 -16.12 8.24 -23.42
C ARG A 58 -15.99 6.74 -23.18
N GLU A 59 -14.83 6.27 -22.75
CA GLU A 59 -14.61 4.86 -22.45
C GLU A 59 -15.44 4.39 -21.27
N VAL A 60 -15.47 5.16 -20.17
CA VAL A 60 -16.27 4.81 -18.99
C VAL A 60 -17.76 4.74 -19.33
N GLU A 61 -18.26 5.70 -20.13
CA GLU A 61 -19.65 5.70 -20.61
C GLU A 61 -19.96 4.51 -21.53
N ALA A 62 -19.08 4.19 -22.47
CA ALA A 62 -19.26 3.09 -23.42
C ALA A 62 -19.16 1.71 -22.77
N GLU A 63 -18.24 1.54 -21.81
CA GLU A 63 -18.04 0.30 -21.06
C GLU A 63 -19.05 0.12 -19.91
N GLY A 64 -19.78 1.19 -19.54
CA GLY A 64 -20.63 1.19 -18.36
C GLY A 64 -19.85 0.94 -17.06
N THR A 65 -18.64 1.49 -16.97
CA THR A 65 -17.71 1.18 -15.87
C THR A 65 -18.18 1.81 -14.57
N ASP A 66 -18.49 0.97 -13.57
CA ASP A 66 -18.80 1.38 -12.20
C ASP A 66 -17.82 0.73 -11.20
N PRO A 67 -16.70 1.40 -10.86
CA PRO A 67 -15.67 0.81 -10.03
C PRO A 67 -16.13 0.69 -8.58
N GLN A 68 -16.24 -0.54 -8.09
CA GLN A 68 -16.62 -0.79 -6.71
C GLN A 68 -15.44 -0.62 -5.75
N PRO A 69 -15.64 0.04 -4.59
CA PRO A 69 -14.60 0.17 -3.59
C PRO A 69 -14.23 -1.21 -3.02
N ARG A 70 -12.94 -1.41 -2.76
CA ARG A 70 -12.42 -2.62 -2.13
C ARG A 70 -11.91 -2.30 -0.72
N SER A 71 -12.25 -3.16 0.24
CA SER A 71 -11.82 -3.05 1.64
C SER A 71 -10.31 -2.80 1.77
N ALA A 72 -9.94 -1.92 2.69
CA ALA A 72 -8.54 -1.62 3.02
C ALA A 72 -7.90 -2.63 3.98
N GLN A 73 -8.69 -3.54 4.57
CA GLN A 73 -8.22 -4.59 5.48
C GLN A 73 -7.42 -4.05 6.69
N GLN A 74 -7.75 -2.84 7.16
CA GLN A 74 -7.02 -2.11 8.21
C GLN A 74 -6.83 -2.95 9.48
N GLU A 75 -7.91 -3.45 10.09
CA GLU A 75 -7.84 -4.25 11.34
C GLU A 75 -6.92 -5.48 11.18
N ARG A 76 -6.98 -6.14 10.01
CA ARG A 76 -6.12 -7.29 9.72
C ARG A 76 -4.65 -6.88 9.62
N LEU A 77 -4.36 -5.73 9.02
CA LEU A 77 -3.00 -5.21 8.90
C LEU A 77 -2.46 -4.71 10.24
N GLU A 78 -3.30 -4.13 11.10
CA GLU A 78 -2.94 -3.79 12.48
C GLU A 78 -2.59 -5.05 13.29
N HIS A 79 -3.40 -6.10 13.18
CA HIS A 79 -3.08 -7.41 13.76
C HIS A 79 -1.78 -8.00 13.22
N LEU A 80 -1.51 -7.86 11.93
CA LEU A 80 -0.26 -8.28 11.32
C LEU A 80 0.93 -7.53 11.92
N VAL A 81 0.88 -6.21 12.05
CA VAL A 81 1.94 -5.41 12.69
C VAL A 81 2.17 -5.88 14.13
N ASN A 82 1.10 -6.11 14.88
CA ASN A 82 1.20 -6.61 16.26
C ASN A 82 1.88 -7.98 16.37
N SER A 83 1.85 -8.81 15.32
CA SER A 83 2.53 -10.12 15.33
C SER A 83 4.06 -10.04 15.24
N TYR A 84 4.63 -8.88 14.89
CA TYR A 84 6.08 -8.66 14.87
C TYR A 84 6.62 -8.06 16.17
N LEU A 85 5.75 -7.52 17.03
CA LEU A 85 6.12 -6.93 18.32
C LEU A 85 6.47 -8.02 19.33
#